data_AF-A0A3C1KN62-F1
#
_entry.id   AF-A0A3C1KN62-F1
#
_cell.length_a   1.000
_cell.length_b   1.000
_cell.length_c   1.000
_cell.angle_alpha   90.00
_cell.angle_beta   90.00
_cell.angle_gamma   90.00
#
_symmetry.space_group_name_H-M   'P 1'
#
loop_
_entity.id
_entity.type
_entity.pdbx_description
1 polymer ?
#
loop_
_entity_poly.entity_id
_entity_poly.type
_entity_poly.pdbx_seq_one_letter_code
_entity_poly.pdbx_strand_id
1 'polypeptide(L)'
;MNGLCVGVVAAAAMWVYAASTGTEHPALLALVILVAMVGACVGSGIFGVVVPLTLRRFGADPAMASSIFLTTFTDVLGMGLMLFLATLLVM
;
A
#
# COMPACT_ATOMS: atom_id res chain seq x y z
N MET A 1 13.61 -0.92 1.79
CA MET A 1 13.92 0.37 2.44
C MET A 1 12.88 1.44 2.10
N ASN A 2 12.55 1.70 0.83
CA ASN A 2 11.58 2.75 0.45
C ASN A 2 10.20 2.61 1.11
N GLY A 3 9.66 1.39 1.21
CA GLY A 3 8.33 1.17 1.80
C GLY A 3 8.22 1.56 3.28
N LEU A 4 9.31 1.43 4.06
CA LEU A 4 9.33 1.85 5.46
C LEU A 4 9.31 3.38 5.57
N CYS A 5 10.13 4.08 4.77
CA CYS A 5 10.16 5.54 4.76
C CYS A 5 8.82 6.14 4.32
N VAL A 6 8.21 5.58 3.27
CA VAL A 6 6.87 6.00 2.79
C VAL A 6 5.81 5.73 3.85
N GLY A 7 5.85 4.56 4.50
CA GLY A 7 4.94 4.23 5.60
C GLY A 7 5.05 5.19 6.78
N VAL A 8 6.27 5.55 7.20
CA VAL A 8 6.51 6.52 8.29
C VAL A 8 5.99 7.91 7.94
N VAL A 9 6.22 8.38 6.71
CA VAL A 9 5.71 9.69 6.26
C VAL A 9 4.18 9.69 6.21
N ALA A 10 3.55 8.63 5.68
CA ALA A 10 2.10 8.49 5.64
C ALA A 10 1.48 8.41 7.04
N ALA A 11 2.11 7.67 7.95
CA ALA A 11 1.67 7.57 9.34
C ALA A 11 1.79 8.91 10.08
N ALA A 12 2.86 9.68 9.85
CA ALA A 12 3.03 11.01 10.41
C ALA A 12 1.97 11.98 9.89
N ALA A 13 1.68 11.97 8.58
CA ALA A 13 0.63 12.79 7.99
C ALA A 13 -0.75 12.46 8.58
N MET A 14 -1.05 11.17 8.78
CA MET A 14 -2.30 10.72 9.38
C MET A 14 -2.41 11.00 10.87
N TRP A 15 -1.29 10.97 11.61
CA TRP A 15 -1.27 11.40 13.00
C TRP A 15 -1.59 12.90 13.12
N VAL A 16 -1.00 13.74 12.26
CA VAL A 16 -1.30 15.18 12.21
C VAL A 16 -2.78 15.41 11.85
N TYR A 17 -3.30 14.70 10.86
CA TYR A 17 -4.70 14.82 10.45
C TYR A 17 -5.68 14.39 11.55
N ALA A 18 -5.43 13.25 12.19
CA ALA A 18 -6.24 12.76 13.30
C ALA A 18 -6.18 13.70 14.52
N ALA A 19 -5.01 14.29 14.80
CA ALA A 19 -4.84 15.30 15.84
C ALA A 19 -5.63 16.59 15.53
N SER A 20 -5.71 17.01 14.27
CA SER A 20 -6.54 18.17 13.86
C SER A 20 -8.04 17.91 13.86
N THR A 21 -8.46 16.65 13.82
CA THR A 21 -9.88 16.25 13.69
C THR A 21 -10.50 15.85 15.04
N GLY A 22 -9.73 15.84 16.14
CA GLY A 22 -10.25 15.55 17.48
C GLY A 22 -10.66 14.09 17.70
N THR A 23 -10.08 13.15 16.94
CA THR A 23 -10.41 11.71 17.02
C THR A 23 -9.91 11.12 18.34
N GLU A 24 -10.68 10.21 18.96
CA GLU A 24 -10.38 9.68 20.31
C GLU A 24 -9.07 8.86 20.37
N HIS A 25 -8.63 8.27 19.23
CA HIS A 25 -7.44 7.41 19.15
C HIS A 25 -6.53 7.69 17.93
N PRO A 26 -5.84 8.84 17.89
CA PRO A 26 -5.00 9.23 16.74
C PRO A 26 -3.77 8.33 16.55
N ALA A 27 -3.25 7.74 17.63
CA ALA A 27 -2.09 6.84 17.58
C ALA A 27 -2.40 5.48 16.95
N LEU A 28 -3.60 4.92 17.20
CA LEU A 28 -4.03 3.65 16.60
C LEU A 28 -4.21 3.78 15.09
N LEU A 29 -4.85 4.87 14.62
CA LEU A 29 -5.03 5.14 13.20
C LEU A 29 -3.69 5.33 12.46
N ALA A 30 -2.75 6.05 13.08
CA ALA A 30 -1.41 6.22 12.52
C ALA A 30 -0.65 4.88 12.40
N LEU A 31 -0.78 4.00 13.40
CA LEU A 31 -0.15 2.68 13.40
C LEU A 31 -0.75 1.75 12.34
N VAL A 32 -2.09 1.75 12.20
CA VAL A 32 -2.78 1.01 11.13
C VAL A 32 -2.25 1.46 9.76
N ILE A 33 -2.10 2.76 9.54
CA ILE A 33 -1.66 3.28 8.25
C ILE A 33 -0.18 3.01 7.99
N LEU A 34 0.66 3.05 9.02
CA LEU A 34 2.05 2.62 8.93
C LEU A 34 2.14 1.17 8.41
N VAL A 35 1.42 0.26 9.05
CA VAL A 35 1.46 -1.17 8.73
C VAL A 35 0.85 -1.43 7.34
N ALA A 36 -0.28 -0.79 7.02
CA ALA A 36 -0.92 -0.92 5.73
C ALA A 36 -0.03 -0.44 4.58
N MET A 37 0.63 0.72 4.73
CA MET A 37 1.52 1.28 3.70
C MET A 37 2.81 0.49 3.53
N VAL A 38 3.39 0.00 4.62
CA VAL A 38 4.56 -0.90 4.55
C VAL A 38 4.18 -2.19 3.82
N GLY A 39 3.04 -2.79 4.17
CA GLY A 39 2.52 -3.99 3.51
C GLY A 39 2.25 -3.78 2.02
N ALA A 40 1.60 -2.66 1.66
CA ALA A 40 1.32 -2.30 0.27
C ALA A 40 2.61 -2.12 -0.54
N CYS A 41 3.62 -1.46 0.05
CA CYS A 41 4.92 -1.27 -0.60
C CYS A 41 5.68 -2.59 -0.79
N VAL A 42 5.61 -3.51 0.19
CA VAL A 42 6.22 -4.84 0.07
C VAL A 42 5.52 -5.66 -1.02
N GLY A 43 4.18 -5.65 -1.03
CA GLY A 43 3.39 -6.26 -2.10
C GLY A 43 3.76 -5.71 -3.48
N SER A 44 3.77 -4.38 -3.61
CA SER A 44 4.18 -3.69 -4.84
C SER A 44 5.55 -4.11 -5.35
N GLY A 45 6.55 -4.26 -4.47
CA GLY A 45 7.89 -4.72 -4.86
C GLY A 45 7.91 -6.15 -5.40
N ILE A 46 7.14 -7.06 -4.80
CA ILE A 46 7.03 -8.46 -5.25
C ILE A 46 6.28 -8.51 -6.59
N PHE A 47 5.13 -7.86 -6.69
CA PHE A 47 4.32 -7.85 -7.92
C PHE A 47 5.00 -7.10 -9.06
N GLY A 48 5.82 -6.07 -8.77
CA GLY A 48 6.66 -5.36 -9.74
C GLY A 48 7.65 -6.25 -10.47
N VAL A 49 8.01 -7.40 -9.89
CA VAL A 49 8.90 -8.39 -10.52
C VAL A 49 8.11 -9.59 -11.04
N VAL A 50 7.10 -10.06 -10.29
CA VAL A 50 6.30 -11.23 -10.65
C VAL A 50 5.43 -10.99 -11.89
N VAL A 51 4.76 -9.85 -12.00
CA VAL A 51 3.86 -9.53 -13.13
C VAL A 51 4.60 -9.49 -14.48
N PRO A 52 5.74 -8.79 -14.64
CA PRO A 52 6.47 -8.82 -15.89
C PRO A 52 7.07 -10.20 -16.19
N LEU A 53 7.48 -10.98 -15.16
CA LEU A 53 7.98 -12.34 -15.34
C LEU A 53 6.88 -13.32 -15.81
N THR A 54 5.66 -13.22 -15.25
CA THR A 54 4.54 -14.06 -15.68
C THR A 54 4.05 -13.67 -17.08
N LEU A 55 3.93 -12.38 -17.40
CA LEU A 55 3.58 -11.93 -18.76
C LEU A 55 4.60 -12.39 -19.80
N ARG A 56 5.89 -12.33 -19.47
CA ARG A 56 6.98 -12.83 -20.33
C ARG A 56 6.93 -14.36 -20.51
N ARG A 57 6.41 -15.11 -19.53
CA ARG A 57 6.15 -16.56 -19.63
C ARG A 57 4.98 -16.86 -20.58
N PHE A 58 3.98 -15.98 -20.66
CA PHE A 58 2.82 -16.11 -21.53
C PHE A 58 3.03 -15.53 -22.94
N GLY A 59 4.21 -14.98 -23.25
CA GLY A 59 4.54 -14.42 -24.57
C GLY A 59 3.89 -13.07 -24.88
N ALA A 60 3.31 -12.40 -23.89
CA ALA A 60 2.75 -11.06 -24.02
C ALA A 60 3.85 -10.00 -23.79
N ASP A 61 3.83 -8.91 -24.55
CA ASP A 61 4.85 -7.86 -24.49
C ASP A 61 4.82 -7.13 -23.13
N PRO A 62 5.82 -7.37 -22.25
CA PRO A 62 5.81 -6.83 -20.90
C PRO A 62 6.00 -5.31 -20.91
N ALA A 63 6.63 -4.73 -21.94
CA ALA A 63 6.91 -3.30 -21.99
C ALA A 63 5.65 -2.41 -22.08
N MET A 64 4.60 -2.88 -22.75
CA MET A 64 3.37 -2.10 -22.96
C MET A 64 2.29 -2.42 -21.91
N ALA A 65 2.25 -3.68 -21.44
CA ALA A 65 1.29 -4.14 -20.45
C ALA A 65 1.75 -3.88 -19.00
N SER A 66 3.06 -3.91 -18.73
CA SER A 66 3.56 -3.93 -17.34
C SER A 66 3.26 -2.65 -16.56
N SER A 67 3.13 -1.47 -17.17
CA SER A 67 2.87 -0.25 -16.40
C SER A 67 1.43 -0.19 -15.89
N ILE A 68 0.44 -0.45 -16.76
CA ILE A 68 -1.00 -0.41 -16.40
C ILE A 68 -1.37 -1.54 -15.45
N PHE A 69 -0.90 -2.78 -15.72
CA PHE A 69 -1.18 -3.91 -14.84
C PHE A 69 -0.48 -3.74 -13.49
N LEU A 70 0.74 -3.20 -13.47
CA LEU A 70 1.43 -2.98 -12.20
C LEU A 70 0.73 -1.92 -11.36
N THR A 71 0.39 -0.76 -11.93
CA THR A 71 -0.23 0.34 -11.16
C THR A 71 -1.61 -0.05 -10.64
N THR A 72 -2.44 -0.71 -11.46
CA THR A 72 -3.75 -1.21 -11.03
C THR A 72 -3.65 -2.24 -9.91
N PHE A 73 -2.69 -3.17 -9.99
CA PHE A 73 -2.50 -4.16 -8.93
C PHE A 73 -2.00 -3.49 -7.64
N THR A 74 -1.08 -2.53 -7.74
CA THR A 74 -0.59 -1.79 -6.58
C THR A 74 -1.66 -0.90 -5.95
N ASP A 75 -2.58 -0.34 -6.75
CA ASP A 75 -3.74 0.42 -6.25
C ASP A 75 -4.70 -0.50 -5.49
N VAL A 76 -5.04 -1.66 -6.07
CA VAL A 76 -5.93 -2.64 -5.42
C VAL A 76 -5.31 -3.20 -4.14
N LEU A 77 -4.01 -3.51 -4.15
CA LEU A 77 -3.29 -3.94 -2.94
C LEU A 77 -3.24 -2.83 -1.89
N GLY A 78 -2.94 -1.59 -2.28
CA GLY A 78 -2.83 -0.45 -1.35
C GLY A 78 -4.17 -0.12 -0.68
N MET A 79 -5.21 0.06 -1.47
CA MET A 79 -6.56 0.33 -0.95
C MET A 79 -7.14 -0.89 -0.23
N GLY A 80 -6.91 -2.11 -0.75
CA GLY A 80 -7.37 -3.35 -0.15
C GLY A 80 -6.74 -3.63 1.22
N LEU A 81 -5.41 -3.44 1.36
CA LEU A 81 -4.72 -3.57 2.65
C LEU A 81 -5.17 -2.50 3.63
N MET A 82 -5.34 -1.25 3.19
CA MET A 82 -5.84 -0.17 4.04
C MET A 82 -7.24 -0.50 4.58
N LEU A 83 -8.18 -0.89 3.70
CA LEU A 83 -9.54 -1.24 4.09
C LEU A 83 -9.58 -2.47 4.99
N PHE A 84 -8.84 -3.53 4.64
CA PHE A 84 -8.74 -4.75 5.44
C PHE A 84 -8.24 -4.46 6.86
N LEU A 85 -7.18 -3.67 6.98
CA LEU A 85 -6.58 -3.36 8.28
C LEU A 85 -7.43 -2.38 9.09
N ALA A 86 -8.11 -1.43 8.44
CA ALA A 86 -9.10 -0.56 9.08
C ALA A 86 -10.30 -1.38 9.61
N THR A 87 -10.84 -2.32 8.83
CA THR A 87 -11.94 -3.19 9.29
C THR A 87 -11.50 -4.13 10.41
N LEU A 88 -10.27 -4.63 10.42
CA LEU A 88 -9.80 -5.56 11.46
C LEU A 88 -9.42 -4.89 12.79
N LEU A 89 -8.95 -3.64 12.77
CA LEU A 89 -8.46 -2.94 13.97
C LEU A 89 -9.40 -1.83 14.49
N VAL A 90 -10.25 -1.25 13.64
CA VAL A 90 -11.12 -0.11 14.01
C VAL A 90 -12.57 -0.54 14.24
N MET A 91 -13.01 -1.66 13.66
CA MET A 91 -14.33 -2.26 13.92
C MET A 91 -14.26 -3.24 15.08
#